data_AF-A0A2H1GGF7-F1
#
_entry.id   AF-A0A2H1GGF7-F1
#
_cell.length_a   1.000
_cell.length_b   1.000
_cell.length_c   1.000
_cell.angle_alpha   90.00
_cell.angle_beta   90.00
_cell.angle_gamma   90.00
#
_symmetry.space_group_name_H-M   'P 1'
#
loop_
_entity.id
_entity.type
_entity.pdbx_description
1 polymer ?
#
loop_
_entity_poly.entity_id
_entity_poly.type
_entity_poly.pdbx_seq_one_letter_code
_entity_poly.pdbx_strand_id
1 'polypeptide(L)'
;MGKIPVLRYDLAREQGADMRPGQICRQYPGSTLVALARKLYLKMKDVEAQLVANDVLTMNKAMIQLIIQALEKEIDQSDEQLAPDEATGYSQVKLDFHIPAASYMFKYNAGAVHEQVVTKGLGDWTNRQLPDGARDFQNGAERWLFWRKRLEQLSQGTADDMVKVAAQASLEYMSSIL
;
A
#
# COMPACT_ATOMS: atom_id res chain seq x y z
N MET A 1 45.94 -4.24 -4.68
CA MET A 1 44.82 -4.73 -3.85
C MET A 1 43.81 -3.61 -3.70
N GLY A 2 42.75 -3.65 -4.52
CA GLY A 2 41.68 -2.65 -4.50
C GLY A 2 40.77 -2.90 -3.31
N LYS A 3 40.60 -1.90 -2.45
CA LYS A 3 39.61 -1.93 -1.38
C LYS A 3 38.23 -1.86 -2.03
N ILE A 4 37.48 -2.96 -1.95
CA ILE A 4 36.05 -2.99 -2.25
C ILE A 4 35.40 -1.98 -1.30
N PRO A 5 34.71 -0.94 -1.79
CA PRO A 5 33.99 -0.04 -0.90
C PRO A 5 32.89 -0.86 -0.26
N VAL A 6 32.95 -1.00 1.06
CA VAL A 6 31.81 -1.44 1.87
C VAL A 6 30.75 -0.35 1.67
N LEU A 7 29.89 -0.53 0.66
CA LEU A 7 28.65 0.20 0.52
C LEU A 7 27.91 -0.03 1.84
N ARG A 8 27.89 1.02 2.65
CA ARG A 8 27.30 1.05 3.98
C ARG A 8 25.90 0.44 3.93
N TYR A 9 25.77 -0.75 4.49
CA TYR A 9 24.50 -1.33 4.93
C TYR A 9 23.73 -0.37 5.87
N ASP A 10 24.41 0.65 6.41
CA ASP A 10 23.84 1.66 7.31
C ASP A 10 22.90 2.66 6.62
N LEU A 11 23.02 2.90 5.31
CA LEU A 11 22.09 3.78 4.57
C LEU A 11 20.69 3.16 4.39
N ALA A 12 20.61 1.83 4.34
CA ALA A 12 19.33 1.12 4.32
C ALA A 12 18.61 1.20 5.68
N ARG A 13 19.34 1.42 6.77
CA ARG A 13 18.80 1.49 8.13
C ARG A 13 18.24 2.85 8.50
N GLU A 14 18.72 3.92 7.84
CA GLU A 14 18.25 5.30 8.06
C GLU A 14 17.43 5.89 6.91
N GLN A 15 17.42 5.29 5.71
CA GLN A 15 16.67 5.83 4.54
C GLN A 15 15.90 4.77 3.73
N GLY A 16 15.98 3.48 4.07
CA GLY A 16 15.50 2.38 3.21
C GLY A 16 14.34 1.53 3.73
N ALA A 17 13.96 1.67 5.00
CA ALA A 17 12.80 1.00 5.56
C ALA A 17 11.64 2.00 5.62
N ASP A 18 10.66 1.82 4.74
CA ASP A 18 9.34 2.51 4.76
C ASP A 18 9.20 3.85 3.99
N MET A 19 9.96 4.04 2.88
CA MET A 19 9.62 5.11 1.93
C MET A 19 8.23 4.89 1.31
N ARG A 20 7.35 5.88 1.47
CA ARG A 20 6.00 5.90 0.88
C ARG A 20 6.04 6.28 -0.60
N PRO A 21 5.07 5.86 -1.43
CA PRO A 21 5.07 6.15 -2.85
C PRO A 21 5.18 7.64 -3.23
N GLY A 22 4.57 8.56 -2.47
CA GLY A 22 4.75 9.99 -2.73
C GLY A 22 6.21 10.47 -2.52
N GLN A 23 6.89 9.96 -1.49
CA GLN A 23 8.31 10.23 -1.24
C GLN A 23 9.19 9.63 -2.36
N ILE A 24 8.86 8.43 -2.84
CA ILE A 24 9.54 7.81 -3.99
C ILE A 24 9.41 8.69 -5.23
N CYS A 25 8.20 9.12 -5.57
CA CYS A 25 7.99 10.01 -6.72
C CYS A 25 8.74 11.33 -6.58
N ARG A 26 8.81 11.90 -5.37
CA ARG A 26 9.58 13.12 -5.06
C ARG A 26 11.08 12.93 -5.27
N GLN A 27 11.64 11.81 -4.79
CA GLN A 27 13.08 11.55 -4.86
C GLN A 27 13.55 11.22 -6.29
N TYR A 28 12.67 10.64 -7.10
CA TYR A 28 12.99 10.18 -8.46
C TYR A 28 12.12 10.83 -9.52
N PRO A 29 12.05 12.16 -9.68
CA PRO A 29 11.02 12.84 -10.48
C PRO A 29 11.07 12.55 -11.99
N GLY A 30 12.15 11.96 -12.50
CA GLY A 30 12.24 11.52 -13.89
C GLY A 30 11.41 10.26 -14.16
N SER A 31 10.59 10.27 -15.21
CA SER A 31 9.62 9.20 -15.53
C SER A 31 10.22 7.79 -15.57
N THR A 32 11.43 7.64 -16.12
CA THR A 32 12.15 6.35 -16.15
C THR A 32 12.56 5.91 -14.74
N LEU A 33 13.07 6.82 -13.92
CA LEU A 33 13.53 6.49 -12.56
C LEU A 33 12.34 6.17 -11.64
N VAL A 34 11.22 6.91 -11.73
CA VAL A 34 9.96 6.55 -11.05
C VAL A 34 9.53 5.14 -11.45
N ALA A 35 9.55 4.81 -12.75
CA ALA A 35 9.11 3.50 -13.21
C ALA A 35 9.98 2.35 -12.67
N LEU A 36 11.30 2.54 -12.57
CA LEU A 36 12.19 1.56 -11.93
C LEU A 36 11.94 1.47 -10.42
N ALA A 37 11.81 2.60 -9.73
CA ALA A 37 11.55 2.64 -8.30
C ALA A 37 10.21 1.97 -7.96
N ARG A 38 9.16 2.19 -8.77
CA ARG A 38 7.87 1.51 -8.68
C ARG A 38 8.00 0.00 -8.81
N LYS A 39 8.74 -0.50 -9.81
CA LYS A 39 8.97 -1.94 -9.98
C LYS A 39 9.65 -2.56 -8.77
N LEU A 40 10.68 -1.89 -8.23
CA LEU A 40 11.39 -2.37 -7.04
C LEU A 40 10.49 -2.36 -5.81
N TYR A 41 9.77 -1.27 -5.58
CA TYR A 41 8.79 -1.15 -4.49
C TYR A 41 7.75 -2.26 -4.54
N LEU A 42 7.13 -2.48 -5.70
CA LEU A 42 6.10 -3.52 -5.87
C LEU A 42 6.67 -4.92 -5.66
N LYS A 43 7.89 -5.19 -6.12
CA LYS A 43 8.57 -6.47 -5.84
C LYS A 43 8.83 -6.67 -4.35
N MET A 44 9.21 -5.61 -3.63
CA MET A 44 9.38 -5.68 -2.17
C MET A 44 8.04 -5.97 -1.47
N LYS A 45 6.94 -5.31 -1.88
CA LYS A 45 5.61 -5.54 -1.29
C LYS A 45 5.05 -6.94 -1.60
N ASP A 46 5.32 -7.48 -2.77
CA ASP A 46 5.01 -8.87 -3.10
C ASP A 46 5.75 -9.85 -2.18
N VAL A 47 7.07 -9.66 -2.01
CA VAL A 47 7.89 -10.49 -1.10
C VAL A 47 7.41 -10.35 0.36
N GLU A 48 7.12 -9.14 0.84
CA GLU A 48 6.56 -8.93 2.18
C GLU A 48 5.26 -9.71 2.37
N ALA A 49 4.33 -9.64 1.42
CA ALA A 49 3.05 -10.35 1.49
C ALA A 49 3.24 -11.88 1.49
N GLN A 50 4.18 -12.40 0.71
CA GLN A 50 4.54 -13.82 0.70
C GLN A 50 5.15 -14.26 2.05
N LEU A 51 6.04 -13.46 2.63
CA LEU A 51 6.64 -13.76 3.93
C LEU A 51 5.59 -13.80 5.05
N VAL A 52 4.57 -12.94 4.97
CA VAL A 52 3.42 -13.01 5.89
C VAL A 52 2.63 -14.30 5.72
N ALA A 53 2.34 -14.69 4.47
CA ALA A 53 1.59 -15.92 4.22
C ALA A 53 2.34 -17.22 4.58
N ASN A 54 3.65 -17.15 4.75
CA ASN A 54 4.49 -18.26 5.19
C ASN A 54 4.91 -18.14 6.67
N ASP A 55 4.25 -17.27 7.45
CA ASP A 55 4.51 -17.04 8.88
C ASP A 55 5.97 -16.64 9.22
N VAL A 56 6.73 -16.17 8.23
CA VAL A 56 8.10 -15.65 8.43
C VAL A 56 8.07 -14.23 8.97
N LEU A 57 7.06 -13.46 8.57
CA LEU A 57 6.84 -12.08 9.00
C LEU A 57 5.42 -11.93 9.57
N THR A 58 5.27 -11.34 10.75
CA THR A 58 3.93 -11.05 11.28
C THR A 58 3.29 -9.90 10.51
N MET A 59 2.02 -10.06 10.12
CA MET A 59 1.24 -8.96 9.54
C MET A 59 1.16 -7.81 10.55
N ASN A 60 1.80 -6.70 10.22
CA ASN A 60 1.91 -5.56 11.12
C ASN A 60 0.93 -4.44 10.75
N LYS A 61 0.83 -3.43 11.62
CA LYS A 61 -0.08 -2.30 11.42
C LYS A 61 0.21 -1.52 10.14
N ALA A 62 1.47 -1.34 9.76
CA ALA A 62 1.85 -0.57 8.58
C ALA A 62 1.31 -1.18 7.27
N MET A 63 1.24 -2.52 7.20
CA MET A 63 0.65 -3.23 6.07
C MET A 63 -0.86 -2.97 5.94
N ILE A 64 -1.59 -2.97 7.06
CA ILE A 64 -3.01 -2.63 7.07
C ILE A 64 -3.24 -1.13 6.79
N GLN A 65 -2.39 -0.25 7.34
CA GLN A 65 -2.42 1.18 7.02
C GLN A 65 -2.23 1.45 5.53
N LEU A 66 -1.37 0.68 4.84
CA LEU A 66 -1.20 0.78 3.40
C LEU A 66 -2.51 0.47 2.66
N ILE A 67 -3.25 -0.56 3.08
CA ILE A 67 -4.55 -0.91 2.48
C ILE A 67 -5.57 0.21 2.74
N ILE A 68 -5.64 0.70 3.99
CA ILE A 68 -6.52 1.81 4.37
C ILE A 68 -6.20 3.04 3.51
N GLN A 69 -4.94 3.44 3.40
CA GLN A 69 -4.51 4.60 2.63
C GLN A 69 -4.83 4.42 1.13
N ALA A 70 -4.64 3.22 0.59
CA ALA A 70 -4.92 2.89 -0.80
C ALA A 70 -6.42 2.97 -1.16
N LEU A 71 -7.30 2.60 -0.23
CA LEU A 71 -8.72 2.39 -0.51
C LEU A 71 -9.66 3.41 0.11
N GLU A 72 -9.29 4.06 1.21
CA GLU A 72 -10.19 4.97 1.94
C GLU A 72 -9.97 6.44 1.61
N LYS A 73 -8.71 6.83 1.34
CA LYS A 73 -8.36 8.21 1.00
C LYS A 73 -8.97 8.61 -0.34
N GLU A 74 -9.68 9.74 -0.37
CA GLU A 74 -10.08 10.38 -1.61
C GLU A 74 -8.85 10.95 -2.32
N ILE A 75 -8.76 10.73 -3.63
CA ILE A 75 -7.66 11.26 -4.44
C ILE A 75 -7.95 12.72 -4.74
N ASP A 76 -7.01 13.59 -4.38
CA ASP A 76 -7.09 15.02 -4.66
C ASP A 76 -5.93 15.49 -5.55
N GLN A 77 -5.91 16.79 -5.86
CA GLN A 77 -4.90 17.37 -6.72
C GLN A 77 -3.47 17.21 -6.16
N SER A 78 -3.31 17.11 -4.84
CA SER A 78 -1.99 16.91 -4.23
C SER A 78 -1.41 15.55 -4.61
N ASP A 79 -2.25 14.52 -4.78
CA ASP A 79 -1.84 13.17 -5.13
C ASP A 79 -1.32 13.06 -6.57
N GLU A 80 -1.65 14.02 -7.45
CA GLU A 80 -1.15 14.07 -8.82
C GLU A 80 0.20 14.81 -8.93
N GLN A 81 0.54 15.62 -7.93
CA GLN A 81 1.73 16.47 -7.94
C GLN A 81 2.93 15.80 -7.26
N LEU A 82 4.14 16.27 -7.59
CA LEU A 82 5.33 15.94 -6.80
C LEU A 82 5.18 16.56 -5.41
N ALA A 83 5.42 15.75 -4.37
CA ALA A 83 5.35 16.24 -3.00
C ALA A 83 6.42 17.34 -2.76
N PRO A 84 6.05 18.49 -2.16
CA PRO A 84 7.00 19.54 -1.82
C PRO A 84 7.99 19.10 -0.73
N ASP A 85 7.54 18.26 0.21
CA ASP A 85 8.31 17.80 1.37
C ASP A 85 8.01 16.33 1.71
N GLU A 86 8.75 15.80 2.69
CA GLU A 86 8.64 14.41 3.15
C GLU A 86 7.27 14.11 3.76
N ALA A 87 6.71 15.04 4.54
CA ALA A 87 5.42 14.86 5.20
C ALA A 87 4.28 14.73 4.16
N THR A 88 4.27 15.59 3.14
CA THR A 88 3.32 15.52 2.03
C THR A 88 3.53 14.24 1.22
N GLY A 89 4.78 13.85 0.96
CA GLY A 89 5.09 12.60 0.26
C GLY A 89 4.62 11.36 1.01
N TYR A 90 4.60 11.41 2.35
CA TYR A 90 4.13 10.33 3.20
C TYR A 90 2.62 10.11 3.09
N SER A 91 1.83 11.19 3.01
CA SER A 91 0.36 11.13 2.95
C SER A 91 -0.20 10.97 1.53
N GLN A 92 0.59 11.26 0.49
CA GLN A 92 0.18 11.13 -0.90
C GLN A 92 -0.13 9.68 -1.32
N VAL A 93 -1.24 9.49 -2.03
CA VAL A 93 -1.65 8.23 -2.66
C VAL A 93 -1.33 8.24 -4.14
N LYS A 94 -0.34 7.43 -4.51
CA LYS A 94 -0.02 7.08 -5.90
C LYS A 94 -0.66 5.75 -6.26
N LEU A 95 -1.79 5.74 -6.99
CA LEU A 95 -2.61 4.53 -7.20
C LEU A 95 -1.84 3.39 -7.88
N ASP A 96 -0.97 3.73 -8.82
CA ASP A 96 -0.06 2.85 -9.55
C ASP A 96 0.99 2.17 -8.65
N PHE A 97 1.19 2.65 -7.43
CA PHE A 97 1.95 1.95 -6.38
C PHE A 97 1.05 1.24 -5.39
N HIS A 98 0.06 1.96 -4.86
CA HIS A 98 -0.72 1.53 -3.70
C HIS A 98 -1.68 0.39 -4.03
N ILE A 99 -2.37 0.44 -5.17
CA ILE A 99 -3.37 -0.58 -5.53
C ILE A 99 -2.70 -1.93 -5.83
N PRO A 100 -1.62 -2.00 -6.64
CA PRO A 100 -0.90 -3.27 -6.80
C PRO A 100 -0.27 -3.77 -5.50
N ALA A 101 0.26 -2.90 -4.65
CA ALA A 101 0.82 -3.30 -3.35
C ALA A 101 -0.25 -3.89 -2.41
N ALA A 102 -1.43 -3.25 -2.31
CA ALA A 102 -2.55 -3.78 -1.55
C ALA A 102 -3.06 -5.11 -2.14
N SER A 103 -3.06 -5.23 -3.47
CA SER A 103 -3.45 -6.46 -4.16
C SER A 103 -2.60 -7.67 -3.78
N TYR A 104 -1.29 -7.51 -3.59
CA TYR A 104 -0.44 -8.60 -3.09
C TYR A 104 -0.84 -9.06 -1.69
N MET A 105 -1.20 -8.15 -0.80
CA MET A 105 -1.71 -8.53 0.52
C MET A 105 -3.00 -9.34 0.42
N PHE A 106 -3.95 -8.95 -0.44
CA PHE A 106 -5.14 -9.76 -0.66
C PHE A 106 -4.82 -11.11 -1.30
N LYS A 107 -3.96 -11.14 -2.32
CA LYS A 107 -3.55 -12.37 -3.03
C LYS A 107 -3.11 -13.48 -2.09
N TYR A 108 -2.27 -13.14 -1.12
CA TYR A 108 -1.67 -14.12 -0.24
C TYR A 108 -2.37 -14.22 1.12
N ASN A 109 -3.03 -13.14 1.57
CA ASN A 109 -3.46 -12.99 2.96
C ASN A 109 -4.90 -12.46 3.11
N ALA A 110 -5.76 -12.52 2.09
CA ALA A 110 -7.12 -11.96 2.16
C ALA A 110 -7.92 -12.42 3.39
N GLY A 111 -7.80 -13.70 3.79
CA GLY A 111 -8.47 -14.23 4.98
C GLY A 111 -7.96 -13.60 6.28
N ALA A 112 -6.64 -13.46 6.42
CA ALA A 112 -6.02 -12.82 7.59
C ALA A 112 -6.30 -11.31 7.64
N VAL A 113 -6.33 -10.64 6.48
CA VAL A 113 -6.74 -9.23 6.38
C VAL A 113 -8.21 -9.08 6.79
N HIS A 114 -9.09 -9.95 6.28
CA HIS A 114 -10.50 -9.96 6.64
C HIS A 114 -10.68 -10.21 8.14
N GLU A 115 -10.04 -11.23 8.72
CA GLU A 115 -10.10 -11.50 10.16
C GLU A 115 -9.63 -10.28 10.98
N GLN A 116 -8.52 -9.65 10.58
CA GLN A 116 -8.00 -8.47 11.26
C GLN A 116 -8.97 -7.28 11.21
N VAL A 117 -9.60 -7.04 10.06
CA VAL A 117 -10.42 -5.84 9.86
C VAL A 117 -11.86 -6.06 10.32
N VAL A 118 -12.45 -7.20 9.99
CA VAL A 118 -13.87 -7.50 10.21
C VAL A 118 -14.12 -8.10 11.58
N THR A 119 -13.31 -9.10 11.98
CA THR A 119 -13.54 -9.85 13.23
C THR A 119 -12.84 -9.20 14.42
N LYS A 120 -11.54 -8.95 14.32
CA LYS A 120 -10.75 -8.32 15.39
C LYS A 120 -11.00 -6.82 15.48
N GLY A 121 -11.37 -6.20 14.36
CA GLY A 121 -11.48 -4.76 14.23
C GLY A 121 -10.11 -4.07 14.32
N LEU A 122 -10.14 -2.75 14.17
CA LEU A 122 -8.94 -1.92 14.39
C LEU A 122 -8.78 -1.52 15.86
N GLY A 123 -9.66 -1.97 16.77
CA GLY A 123 -9.53 -1.75 18.22
C GLY A 123 -9.23 -0.30 18.61
N ASP A 124 -8.21 -0.12 19.48
CA ASP A 124 -7.75 1.18 19.99
C ASP A 124 -6.78 1.91 19.05
N TRP A 125 -6.87 1.69 17.73
CA TRP A 125 -6.05 2.47 16.81
C TRP A 125 -6.42 3.95 16.94
N THR A 126 -5.54 4.73 17.57
CA THR A 126 -5.77 6.16 17.78
C THR A 126 -5.86 6.87 16.43
N ASN A 127 -6.50 8.04 16.35
CA ASN A 127 -6.54 8.83 15.10
C ASN A 127 -5.14 9.11 14.53
N ARG A 128 -4.09 9.16 15.36
CA ARG A 128 -2.69 9.31 14.94
C ARG A 128 -2.10 8.06 14.25
N GLN A 129 -2.77 6.91 14.38
CA GLN A 129 -2.38 5.63 13.79
C GLN A 129 -3.19 5.30 12.54
N LEU A 130 -4.24 6.06 12.23
CA LEU A 130 -4.91 5.97 10.94
C LEU A 130 -4.19 6.89 9.94
N PRO A 131 -3.98 6.45 8.69
CA PRO A 131 -3.44 7.34 7.66
C PRO A 131 -4.43 8.48 7.38
N ASP A 132 -3.92 9.61 6.90
CA ASP A 132 -4.74 10.74 6.51
C ASP A 132 -5.80 10.33 5.48
N GLY A 133 -7.04 10.78 5.68
CA GLY A 133 -8.18 10.42 4.83
C GLY A 133 -8.74 9.02 5.09
N ALA A 134 -8.30 8.32 6.14
CA ALA A 134 -9.02 7.16 6.65
C ALA A 134 -10.45 7.54 7.02
N ARG A 135 -11.38 6.63 6.76
CA ARG A 135 -12.80 6.85 7.01
C ARG A 135 -13.23 6.23 8.33
N ASP A 136 -14.20 6.87 8.96
CA ASP A 136 -14.88 6.32 10.12
C ASP A 136 -15.97 5.35 9.68
N PHE A 137 -15.92 4.13 10.19
CA PHE A 137 -16.91 3.08 9.95
C PHE A 137 -17.46 2.59 11.29
N GLN A 138 -18.73 2.17 11.33
CA GLN A 138 -19.32 1.69 12.58
C GLN A 138 -18.74 0.31 12.97
N ASN A 139 -18.34 -0.48 11.98
CA ASN A 139 -17.75 -1.79 12.17
C ASN A 139 -16.84 -2.19 10.99
N GLY A 140 -16.11 -3.29 11.17
CA GLY A 140 -15.19 -3.79 10.16
C GLY A 140 -15.85 -4.34 8.89
N ALA A 141 -17.08 -4.86 8.99
CA ALA A 141 -17.82 -5.36 7.83
C ALA A 141 -18.19 -4.24 6.86
N GLU A 142 -18.60 -3.08 7.37
CA GLU A 142 -18.83 -1.87 6.57
C GLU A 142 -17.56 -1.41 5.85
N ARG A 143 -16.42 -1.41 6.56
CA ARG A 143 -15.12 -1.08 5.95
C ARG A 143 -14.77 -2.04 4.82
N TRP A 144 -14.96 -3.34 5.03
CA TRP A 144 -14.70 -4.36 4.02
C TRP A 144 -15.59 -4.19 2.77
N LEU A 145 -16.89 -3.93 2.95
CA LEU A 145 -17.80 -3.65 1.85
C LEU A 145 -17.42 -2.37 1.10
N PHE A 146 -17.00 -1.33 1.83
CA PHE A 146 -16.50 -0.10 1.23
C PHE A 146 -15.24 -0.35 0.38
N TRP A 147 -14.27 -1.11 0.89
CA TRP A 147 -13.07 -1.49 0.14
C TRP A 147 -13.40 -2.25 -1.15
N ARG A 148 -14.33 -3.21 -1.10
CA ARG A 148 -14.81 -3.90 -2.31
C ARG A 148 -15.40 -2.92 -3.32
N LYS A 149 -16.33 -2.05 -2.89
CA LYS A 149 -16.93 -1.05 -3.77
C LYS A 149 -15.89 -0.11 -4.38
N ARG A 150 -14.87 0.29 -3.61
CA ARG A 150 -13.77 1.12 -4.11
C ARG A 150 -12.97 0.39 -5.19
N LEU A 151 -12.65 -0.88 -4.99
CA LEU A 151 -11.94 -1.69 -5.96
C LEU A 151 -12.76 -1.91 -7.23
N GLU A 152 -14.08 -2.09 -7.14
CA GLU A 152 -14.99 -2.15 -8.30
C GLU A 152 -14.96 -0.83 -9.11
N GLN A 153 -14.99 0.31 -8.44
CA GLN A 153 -14.86 1.62 -9.10
C GLN A 153 -13.52 1.75 -9.80
N LEU A 154 -12.42 1.30 -9.17
CA LEU A 154 -11.09 1.37 -9.74
C LEU A 154 -10.89 0.40 -10.92
N SER A 155 -11.49 -0.79 -10.88
CA SER A 155 -11.37 -1.75 -11.98
C SER A 155 -12.09 -1.30 -13.26
N GLN A 156 -13.11 -0.44 -13.13
CA GLN A 156 -13.92 0.05 -14.25
C GLN A 156 -13.58 1.49 -14.66
N GLY A 157 -13.19 2.36 -13.72
CA GLY A 157 -13.20 3.81 -13.89
C GLY A 157 -11.85 4.49 -14.12
N THR A 158 -10.72 3.81 -13.88
CA THR A 158 -9.39 4.41 -14.13
C THR A 158 -8.93 4.22 -15.57
N ALA A 159 -7.95 5.00 -16.04
CA ALA A 159 -7.27 4.78 -17.32
C ALA A 159 -6.03 3.88 -17.21
N ASP A 160 -5.50 3.70 -15.98
CA ASP A 160 -4.28 2.92 -15.74
C ASP A 160 -4.58 1.42 -15.67
N ASP A 161 -4.14 0.66 -16.67
CA ASP A 161 -4.40 -0.77 -16.78
C ASP A 161 -3.78 -1.60 -15.64
N MET A 162 -2.64 -1.17 -15.08
CA MET A 162 -2.03 -1.87 -13.95
C MET A 162 -2.90 -1.73 -12.70
N VAL A 163 -3.47 -0.53 -12.48
CA VAL A 163 -4.43 -0.30 -11.38
C VAL A 163 -5.69 -1.10 -11.60
N LYS A 164 -6.24 -1.15 -12.83
CA LYS A 164 -7.45 -1.95 -13.14
C LYS A 164 -7.24 -3.43 -12.83
N VAL A 165 -6.15 -4.01 -13.35
CA VAL A 165 -5.85 -5.45 -13.20
C VAL A 165 -5.65 -5.79 -11.73
N ALA A 166 -4.90 -4.97 -10.99
CA ALA A 166 -4.70 -5.17 -9.56
C ALA A 166 -6.00 -5.03 -8.76
N ALA A 167 -6.85 -4.07 -9.11
CA ALA A 167 -8.14 -3.89 -8.45
C ALA A 167 -9.06 -5.10 -8.69
N GLN A 168 -9.14 -5.58 -9.94
CA GLN A 168 -9.90 -6.76 -10.31
C GLN A 168 -9.41 -8.03 -9.60
N ALA A 169 -8.09 -8.26 -9.59
CA ALA A 169 -7.51 -9.39 -8.87
C ALA A 169 -7.81 -9.33 -7.37
N SER A 170 -7.75 -8.14 -6.76
CA SER A 170 -8.10 -7.95 -5.35
C SER A 170 -9.55 -8.36 -5.06
N LEU A 171 -10.50 -8.03 -5.93
CA LEU A 171 -11.89 -8.44 -5.78
C LEU A 171 -12.07 -9.96 -5.82
N GLU A 172 -11.33 -10.64 -6.69
CA GLU A 172 -11.34 -12.11 -6.79
C GLU A 172 -10.83 -12.74 -5.49
N TYR A 173 -9.69 -12.25 -4.97
CA TYR A 173 -9.13 -12.72 -3.70
C TYR A 173 -9.98 -12.39 -2.48
N MET A 174 -10.65 -11.24 -2.47
CA MET A 174 -11.59 -10.88 -1.40
C MET A 174 -12.87 -11.72 -1.45
N SER A 175 -13.27 -12.19 -2.64
CA SER A 175 -14.48 -12.99 -2.81
C SER A 175 -14.30 -14.46 -2.43
N SER A 176 -13.07 -14.99 -2.44
CA SER A 176 -12.79 -16.35 -1.99
C SER A 176 -12.85 -16.55 -0.47
N ILE A 177 -13.04 -15.46 0.29
CA ILE A 177 -13.16 -15.47 1.76
C ILE A 177 -14.60 -15.63 2.23
N LEU A 178 -15.57 -15.31 1.37
CA LEU A 178 -17.02 -15.41 1.65
C LEU A 178 -17.57 -16.77 1.22
#